data_AF-A0A2E4IEL8-F1
#
_entry.id   AF-A0A2E4IEL8-F1
#
_cell.length_a   1.000
_cell.length_b   1.000
_cell.length_c   1.000
_cell.angle_alpha   90.00
_cell.angle_beta   90.00
_cell.angle_gamma   90.00
#
_symmetry.space_group_name_H-M   'P 1'
#
loop_
_entity.id
_entity.type
_entity.pdbx_description
1 polymer ?
#
loop_
_entity_poly.entity_id
_entity_poly.type
_entity_poly.pdbx_seq_one_letter_code
_entity_poly.pdbx_strand_id
1 'polypeptide(L)' 'MKINELIQSFDIYKTNEETELLGKMDANPLPLSSYTEREQVIIDNMVKKSLVSKVRNKDLYLVMRND' A
#
# COMPACT_ATOMS: atom_id res chain seq x y z
N MET A 1 -26.36 11.31 -17.78
CA MET A 1 -24.89 11.46 -17.78
C MET A 1 -24.32 10.25 -17.07
N LYS A 2 -23.35 9.56 -17.67
CA LYS A 2 -22.75 8.37 -17.05
C LYS A 2 -21.58 8.80 -16.17
N ILE A 3 -21.39 8.17 -15.01
CA ILE A 3 -20.35 8.54 -14.02
C ILE A 3 -18.93 8.51 -14.61
N ASN A 4 -18.74 7.58 -15.54
CA ASN A 4 -17.55 7.33 -16.34
C ASN A 4 -17.27 8.42 -17.39
N GLU A 5 -18.19 9.36 -17.62
CA GLU A 5 -17.96 10.56 -18.43
C GLU A 5 -17.46 11.75 -17.58
N LEU A 6 -17.63 11.70 -16.26
CA LEU A 6 -17.24 12.75 -15.31
C LEU A 6 -15.89 12.48 -14.61
N ILE A 7 -15.56 11.20 -14.39
CA ILE A 7 -14.30 10.79 -13.78
C ILE A 7 -13.45 10.12 -14.85
N GLN A 8 -12.55 10.90 -15.46
CA GLN A 8 -11.65 10.44 -16.53
C GLN A 8 -10.44 9.67 -15.98
N SER A 9 -10.02 9.99 -14.76
CA SER A 9 -8.94 9.31 -14.05
C SER A 9 -9.26 9.27 -12.55
N PHE A 10 -8.81 8.20 -11.90
CA PHE A 10 -8.89 8.03 -10.45
C PHE A 10 -7.49 7.79 -9.93
N ASP A 11 -6.92 8.80 -9.28
CA ASP A 11 -5.64 8.68 -8.59
C ASP A 11 -5.86 8.57 -7.09
N ILE A 12 -5.27 7.53 -6.49
CA ILE A 12 -5.32 7.35 -5.04
C ILE A 12 -4.38 8.37 -4.39
N TYR A 13 -4.92 9.22 -3.53
CA TYR A 13 -4.14 10.21 -2.79
C TYR A 13 -3.10 9.54 -1.87
N LYS A 14 -1.85 10.00 -1.99
CA LYS A 14 -0.69 9.56 -1.20
C LYS A 14 -0.09 10.74 -0.45
N THR A 15 0.31 10.53 0.80
CA THR A 15 1.14 11.49 1.53
C THR A 15 2.61 11.37 1.09
N ASN A 16 3.44 12.33 1.47
CA ASN A 16 4.88 12.29 1.19
C ASN A 16 5.54 11.04 1.81
N GLU A 17 5.17 10.70 3.06
CA GLU A 17 5.68 9.52 3.75
C GLU A 17 5.22 8.21 3.08
N GLU A 18 3.95 8.13 2.65
CA GLU A 18 3.44 6.98 1.91
C GLU A 18 4.15 6.83 0.56
N THR A 19 4.42 7.94 -0.13
CA THR A 19 5.12 7.93 -1.42
C THR A 19 6.56 7.46 -1.27
N GLU A 20 7.27 7.93 -0.24
CA GLU A 20 8.64 7.50 0.04
C GLU A 20 8.69 6.01 0.43
N LEU A 21 7.76 5.56 1.29
CA LEU A 21 7.71 4.17 1.71
C LEU A 21 7.32 3.23 0.55
N LEU A 22 6.37 3.63 -0.30
CA LEU A 22 6.01 2.87 -1.52
C LEU A 22 7.14 2.81 -2.55
N GLY A 23 8.01 3.82 -2.58
CA GLY A 23 9.20 3.81 -3.42
C GLY A 23 10.28 2.85 -2.92
N LYS A 24 10.33 2.61 -1.60
CA LYS A 24 11.25 1.65 -0.97
C LYS A 24 10.74 0.21 -1.00
N MET A 25 9.43 0.02 -1.16
CA MET A 25 8.82 -1.31 -1.30
C MET A 25 9.13 -1.89 -2.68
N ASP A 26 10.02 -2.88 -2.72
CA ASP A 26 10.28 -3.67 -3.92
C ASP A 26 9.08 -4.56 -4.29
N ALA A 27 9.11 -5.13 -5.50
CA ALA A 27 8.12 -6.11 -5.97
C ALA A 27 8.08 -7.41 -5.14
N ASN A 28 9.10 -7.64 -4.30
CA ASN A 28 9.17 -8.83 -3.46
C ASN A 28 8.40 -8.63 -2.15
N PRO A 29 7.54 -9.60 -1.77
CA PRO A 29 6.78 -9.52 -0.54
C PRO A 29 7.71 -9.60 0.69
N LEU A 30 7.70 -8.56 1.52
CA LEU A 30 8.49 -8.48 2.76
C LEU A 30 7.61 -8.68 3.99
N PRO A 31 8.11 -9.32 5.06
CA PRO A 31 7.38 -9.42 6.32
C PRO A 31 7.05 -8.05 6.91
N LEU A 32 5.84 -7.84 7.41
CA LEU A 32 5.44 -6.61 8.10
C LEU A 32 6.36 -6.30 9.29
N SER A 33 6.88 -7.35 9.94
CA SER A 33 7.82 -7.24 11.05
C SER A 33 9.21 -6.72 10.67
N SER A 34 9.56 -6.64 9.38
CA SER A 34 10.82 -6.02 8.94
C SER A 34 10.75 -4.50 8.88
N TYR A 35 9.55 -3.92 9.02
CA TYR A 35 9.32 -2.48 9.01
C TYR A 35 9.25 -1.95 10.45
N THR A 36 9.62 -0.68 10.63
CA THR A 36 9.49 0.02 11.91
C THR A 36 8.01 0.20 12.30
N GLU A 37 7.71 0.42 13.58
CA GLU A 37 6.32 0.64 14.04
C GLU A 37 5.63 1.80 13.29
N ARG A 38 6.37 2.89 13.02
CA ARG A 38 5.89 4.03 12.22
C ARG A 38 5.49 3.59 10.81
N GLU A 39 6.35 2.83 10.14
CA GLU A 39 6.10 2.32 8.79
C GLU A 39 4.95 1.32 8.78
N GLN A 40 4.82 0.45 9.80
CA GLN A 40 3.71 -0.48 9.91
C GLN A 40 2.35 0.25 9.98
N VAL A 41 2.26 1.37 10.69
CA VAL A 41 1.05 2.22 10.73
C VAL A 41 0.75 2.82 9.35
N ILE A 42 1.78 3.29 8.64
CA ILE A 42 1.64 3.82 7.29
C ILE A 42 1.18 2.72 6.33
N ILE A 43 1.76 1.52 6.42
CA ILE A 43 1.38 0.35 5.63
C ILE A 43 -0.08 -0.02 5.86
N ASP A 44 -0.57 -0.01 7.10
CA ASP A 44 -1.98 -0.31 7.39
C ASP A 44 -2.93 0.70 6.72
N ASN A 45 -2.54 1.97 6.67
CA ASN A 45 -3.28 3.00 5.92
C ASN A 45 -3.23 2.76 4.41
N MET A 46 -2.08 2.38 3.87
CA MET A 46 -1.92 2.05 2.45
C MET A 46 -2.72 0.80 2.05
N VAL A 47 -2.85 -0.18 2.95
CA VAL A 47 -3.71 -1.36 2.75
C VAL A 47 -5.18 -0.96 2.65
N LYS A 48 -5.65 -0.07 3.53
CA LYS A 48 -7.03 0.47 3.46
C LYS A 48 -7.28 1.27 2.17
N LYS A 49 -6.25 1.92 1.64
CA LYS A 49 -6.27 2.64 0.36
C LYS A 49 -6.09 1.73 -0.86
N SER A 50 -5.95 0.42 -0.69
CA SER A 50 -5.67 -0.54 -1.76
C SER A 50 -4.36 -0.29 -2.53
N LEU A 51 -3.41 0.43 -1.94
CA LEU A 51 -2.07 0.64 -2.50
C LEU A 51 -1.10 -0.50 -2.18
N VAL A 52 -1.41 -1.27 -1.15
CA VAL A 52 -0.57 -2.34 -0.62
C VAL A 52 -1.46 -3.52 -0.26
N SER A 53 -1.01 -4.73 -0.58
CA SER A 53 -1.65 -5.97 -0.16
C SER A 53 -0.94 -6.58 1.03
N LYS A 54 -1.72 -6.96 2.03
CA LYS A 54 -1.25 -7.70 3.21
C LYS A 54 -1.73 -9.15 3.10
N VAL A 55 -0.79 -10.07 2.93
CA VAL A 55 -1.05 -11.51 2.77
C VAL A 55 -0.54 -12.25 3.99
N ARG A 56 -1.36 -13.11 4.58
CA ARG A 56 -0.91 -13.99 5.67
C ARG A 56 -0.25 -15.23 5.07
N ASN A 57 1.02 -15.47 5.40
CA ASN A 57 1.76 -16.67 5.03
C ASN A 57 2.24 -17.38 6.32
N LYS A 58 1.58 -18.50 6.65
CA LYS A 58 1.75 -19.23 7.92
C LYS A 58 1.54 -18.28 9.12
N ASP A 59 2.63 -17.94 9.81
CA ASP A 59 2.66 -17.10 11.01
C ASP A 59 3.14 -15.66 10.72
N LEU A 60 3.48 -15.36 9.48
CA LEU A 60 3.97 -14.04 9.06
C LEU A 60 2.92 -13.30 8.24
N TYR A 61 2.83 -11.99 8.45
CA TYR A 61 2.14 -11.09 7.53
C TYR A 61 3.15 -10.58 6.52
N LEU A 62 2.96 -10.91 5.26
CA LEU A 62 3.72 -10.37 4.15
C LEU A 62 3.00 -9.17 3.57
N VAL A 63 3.78 -8.21 3.08
CA VAL A 63 3.30 -6.94 2.56
C VAL A 63 3.92 -6.73 1.19
N MET A 64 3.11 -6.38 0.20
CA MET A 64 3.52 -6.17 -1.18
C MET A 64 2.81 -4.94 -1.75
N ARG A 65 3.52 -4.12 -2.53
CA ARG A 65 2.89 -3.02 -3.26
C ARG A 65 1.91 -3.55 -4.31
N ASN A 66 0.77 -2.88 -4.45
CA ASN A 66 -0.13 -3.09 -5.58
C ASN A 66 0.36 -2.21 -6.75
N ASP A 67 0.74 -2.82 -7.85
CA ASP A 67 0.98 -2.15 -9.14
C ASP A 67 -0.30 -2.10 -9.98
#